data_AF-A0A0S6UES2-F1
#
_entry.id   AF-A0A0S6UES2-F1
#
_cell.length_a   1.000
_cell.length_b   1.000
_cell.length_c   1.000
_cell.angle_alpha   90.00
_cell.angle_beta   90.00
_cell.angle_gamma   90.00
#
_symmetry.space_group_name_H-M   'P 1'
#
loop_
_entity.id
_entity.type
_entity.pdbx_description
1 polymer ?
#
loop_
_entity_poly.entity_id
_entity_poly.type
_entity_poly.pdbx_seq_one_letter_code
_entity_poly.pdbx_strand_id
1 'polypeptide(L)'
;MWENIRAEIARTAAAQVEPASAEASPPPPVPESFSPEAAESPPESSPPPETLQPEAGPIETPRPEPDALPDVAPQFIPQVHAPDANVVRAPQAPLADDSNVIRLEGRVKRWRNVASAIGALAAALLVTLSLQIFQPEALPGALRPAPRIQTVEVKTPAAPLAASAQYVALLQGQGGGPAFIMTIDGATRNFTVRKVGATPEPGKSFELWLISDKLPRPRSLGVIGAGDFTARPLLASYDAEVVNGATYAVTVEPAGGSPNGQPTSAPVFSGKLIETVPPAPAQK
;
A
#
# COMPACT_ATOMS: atom_id res chain seq x y z
N MET A 1 -50.37 -23.28 4.84
CA MET A 1 -49.40 -22.28 4.31
C MET A 1 -47.99 -22.86 4.23
N TRP A 2 -47.40 -23.34 5.33
CA TRP A 2 -46.04 -23.91 5.31
C TRP A 2 -45.87 -25.12 4.37
N GLU A 3 -46.86 -26.01 4.32
CA GLU A 3 -46.84 -27.15 3.39
C GLU A 3 -46.82 -26.71 1.92
N ASN A 4 -47.54 -25.64 1.58
CA ASN A 4 -47.53 -25.08 0.23
C ASN A 4 -46.14 -24.51 -0.13
N ILE A 5 -45.44 -23.90 0.83
CA ILE A 5 -44.08 -23.40 0.62
C ILE A 5 -43.12 -24.55 0.33
N ARG A 6 -43.22 -25.65 1.11
CA ARG A 6 -42.42 -26.87 0.83
C ARG A 6 -42.73 -27.46 -0.54
N ALA A 7 -43.99 -27.48 -0.94
CA ALA A 7 -44.40 -27.97 -2.25
C ALA A 7 -43.85 -27.10 -3.39
N GLU A 8 -43.85 -25.77 -3.25
CA GLU A 8 -43.34 -24.87 -4.30
C GLU A 8 -41.82 -24.91 -4.42
N ILE A 9 -41.11 -25.05 -3.29
CA ILE A 9 -39.66 -25.27 -3.30
C ILE A 9 -39.32 -26.60 -4.00
N ALA A 10 -40.05 -27.66 -3.69
CA ALA A 10 -39.86 -28.96 -4.35
C ALA A 10 -40.11 -28.88 -5.85
N ARG A 11 -41.14 -28.13 -6.27
CA ARG A 11 -41.45 -27.89 -7.69
C ARG A 11 -40.34 -27.10 -8.39
N THR A 12 -39.85 -26.02 -7.77
CA THR A 12 -38.78 -25.20 -8.34
C THR A 12 -37.48 -25.98 -8.45
N ALA A 13 -37.16 -26.80 -7.44
CA ALA A 13 -36.01 -27.71 -7.48
C ALA A 13 -36.12 -28.75 -8.61
N ALA A 14 -37.31 -29.29 -8.87
CA ALA A 14 -37.54 -30.22 -9.98
C ALA A 14 -37.35 -29.54 -11.35
N ALA A 15 -37.88 -28.32 -11.52
CA ALA A 15 -37.72 -27.54 -12.76
C ALA A 15 -36.25 -27.16 -13.06
N GLN A 16 -35.41 -27.05 -12.04
CA GLN A 16 -33.98 -26.73 -12.18
C GLN A 16 -33.14 -27.92 -12.69
N VAL A 17 -33.62 -29.17 -12.55
CA VAL A 17 -32.87 -30.38 -12.89
C VAL A 17 -33.12 -30.84 -14.34
N GLU A 18 -34.23 -30.43 -14.99
CA GLU A 18 -34.51 -30.76 -16.39
C GLU A 18 -34.03 -29.66 -17.36
N PRO A 19 -32.80 -29.81 -17.89
CA PRO A 19 -32.62 -29.62 -19.33
C PRO A 19 -31.51 -30.56 -19.85
N ALA A 20 -31.77 -31.87 -19.94
CA ALA A 20 -30.79 -32.79 -20.52
C ALA A 20 -31.38 -33.82 -21.50
N SER A 21 -32.66 -33.74 -21.84
CA SER A 21 -33.28 -34.71 -22.77
C SER A 21 -34.32 -34.05 -23.66
N ALA A 22 -33.90 -33.08 -24.47
CA ALA A 22 -34.65 -32.68 -25.65
C ALA A 22 -33.68 -32.18 -26.72
N GLU A 23 -33.44 -33.05 -27.71
CA GLU A 23 -33.14 -32.77 -29.12
C GLU A 23 -32.07 -31.73 -29.48
N ALA A 24 -30.94 -32.22 -30.00
CA ALA A 24 -29.97 -31.43 -30.75
C ALA A 24 -30.60 -30.86 -32.04
N SER A 25 -30.66 -29.54 -32.17
CA SER A 25 -30.85 -28.84 -33.44
C SER A 25 -29.66 -27.89 -33.67
N PRO A 26 -29.06 -27.85 -34.88
CA PRO A 26 -27.92 -26.99 -35.15
C PRO A 26 -28.34 -25.51 -35.27
N PRO A 27 -27.46 -24.55 -34.94
CA PRO A 27 -27.78 -23.12 -35.00
C PRO A 27 -27.79 -22.59 -36.45
N PRO A 28 -28.63 -21.59 -36.78
CA PRO A 28 -28.59 -20.90 -38.07
C PRO A 28 -27.40 -19.91 -38.17
N PRO A 29 -26.98 -19.51 -39.38
CA PRO A 29 -25.81 -18.64 -39.57
C PRO A 29 -26.11 -17.16 -39.27
N VAL A 30 -25.11 -16.47 -38.73
CA VAL A 30 -25.10 -15.02 -38.46
C VAL A 30 -24.75 -14.21 -39.71
N PRO A 31 -25.38 -13.04 -39.97
CA PRO A 31 -24.86 -12.06 -40.91
C PRO A 31 -24.00 -10.98 -40.23
N GLU A 32 -23.01 -10.54 -41.00
CA GLU A 32 -21.91 -9.60 -40.70
C GLU A 32 -22.33 -8.12 -40.54
N SER A 33 -21.52 -7.42 -39.71
CA SER A 33 -20.98 -6.07 -39.88
C SER A 33 -21.90 -4.88 -40.23
N PHE A 34 -22.05 -3.95 -39.28
CA PHE A 34 -22.33 -2.53 -39.59
C PHE A 34 -21.48 -1.59 -38.73
N SER A 35 -20.59 -0.85 -39.41
CA SER A 35 -19.89 0.34 -38.90
C SER A 35 -20.85 1.53 -38.77
N PRO A 36 -20.65 2.49 -37.84
CA PRO A 36 -21.33 3.77 -37.92
C PRO A 36 -20.45 4.83 -38.60
N GLU A 37 -21.02 5.40 -39.66
CA GLU A 37 -20.58 6.59 -40.36
C GLU A 37 -21.04 7.86 -39.63
N ALA A 38 -20.32 8.95 -39.94
CA ALA A 38 -20.39 10.31 -39.45
C ALA A 38 -21.79 10.93 -39.32
N ALA A 39 -21.94 11.80 -38.31
CA ALA A 39 -22.98 12.81 -38.25
C ALA A 39 -22.42 14.17 -37.81
N GLU A 40 -22.34 15.03 -38.81
CA GLU A 40 -22.36 16.50 -38.92
C GLU A 40 -22.72 17.38 -37.69
N SER A 41 -22.02 18.52 -37.61
CA SER A 41 -22.19 19.65 -36.68
C SER A 41 -23.37 20.59 -37.03
N PRO A 42 -23.78 21.48 -36.11
CA PRO A 42 -23.99 22.90 -36.47
C PRO A 42 -23.40 23.92 -35.46
N PRO A 43 -23.39 25.24 -35.78
CA PRO A 43 -22.30 26.14 -35.37
C PRO A 43 -22.65 27.27 -34.36
N GLU A 44 -21.57 27.89 -33.87
CA GLU A 44 -21.38 29.32 -33.54
C GLU A 44 -22.10 29.95 -32.32
N SER A 45 -21.31 30.39 -31.33
CA SER A 45 -21.38 31.73 -30.69
C SER A 45 -20.27 31.91 -29.62
N SER A 46 -19.38 32.88 -29.84
CA SER A 46 -18.46 33.50 -28.85
C SER A 46 -19.06 34.86 -28.39
N PRO A 47 -18.53 35.67 -27.44
CA PRO A 47 -17.18 35.70 -26.81
C PRO A 47 -17.21 36.13 -25.28
N PRO A 48 -16.20 36.83 -24.65
CA PRO A 48 -15.40 36.33 -23.50
C PRO A 48 -15.39 37.35 -22.31
N PRO A 49 -14.33 37.54 -21.47
CA PRO A 49 -13.21 36.71 -21.03
C PRO A 49 -13.10 36.61 -19.48
N GLU A 50 -12.51 35.55 -18.93
CA GLU A 50 -11.97 35.62 -17.56
C GLU A 50 -10.61 34.92 -17.48
N THR A 51 -9.60 35.78 -17.41
CA THR A 51 -8.28 35.62 -16.80
C THR A 51 -8.16 34.45 -15.82
N LEU A 52 -7.14 33.62 -15.99
CA LEU A 52 -6.32 33.08 -14.90
C LEU A 52 -5.06 32.37 -15.47
N GLN A 53 -3.91 32.90 -15.05
CA GLN A 53 -2.59 32.26 -14.91
C GLN A 53 -1.75 31.98 -16.16
N PRO A 54 -0.59 32.66 -16.30
CA PRO A 54 0.62 32.06 -16.83
C PRO A 54 1.46 31.45 -15.72
N GLU A 55 1.86 30.22 -16.00
CA GLU A 55 2.89 29.41 -15.38
C GLU A 55 4.29 30.01 -15.60
N ALA A 56 5.23 29.57 -14.75
CA ALA A 56 6.69 29.63 -14.89
C ALA A 56 7.38 30.99 -14.72
N GLY A 57 7.84 31.24 -13.49
CA GLY A 57 8.87 32.23 -13.20
C GLY A 57 10.28 31.70 -13.53
N PRO A 58 11.11 32.47 -14.25
CA PRO A 58 12.54 32.28 -14.28
C PRO A 58 13.23 32.97 -13.10
N ILE A 59 14.26 32.31 -12.60
CA ILE A 59 15.21 32.77 -11.59
C ILE A 59 15.99 33.97 -12.14
N GLU A 60 15.95 35.12 -11.47
CA GLU A 60 17.04 36.11 -11.56
C GLU A 60 16.99 37.12 -10.40
N THR A 61 17.86 36.95 -9.42
CA THR A 61 18.19 37.99 -8.43
C THR A 61 19.34 38.85 -8.98
N PRO A 62 19.15 40.16 -9.20
CA PRO A 62 20.25 41.05 -9.55
C PRO A 62 21.05 41.41 -8.30
N ARG A 63 22.37 41.22 -8.43
CA ARG A 63 23.42 41.67 -7.50
C ARG A 63 23.61 43.19 -7.65
N PRO A 64 23.62 43.99 -6.58
CA PRO A 64 23.99 45.41 -6.69
C PRO A 64 25.51 45.58 -6.87
N GLU A 65 25.87 46.57 -7.68
CA GLU A 65 27.22 46.96 -8.09
C GLU A 65 28.15 47.44 -6.95
N PRO A 66 29.48 47.46 -7.16
CA PRO A 66 30.47 47.89 -6.17
C PRO A 66 30.81 49.38 -6.32
N ASP A 67 30.63 50.17 -5.26
CA ASP A 67 31.09 51.56 -5.20
C ASP A 67 32.38 51.70 -4.37
N ALA A 68 33.44 52.04 -5.11
CA ALA A 68 34.54 52.96 -4.81
C ALA A 68 35.29 52.94 -3.45
N LEU A 69 36.58 52.57 -3.49
CA LEU A 69 37.63 53.18 -2.67
C LEU A 69 38.89 53.42 -3.53
N PRO A 70 39.52 54.62 -3.49
CA PRO A 70 40.60 54.99 -4.39
C PRO A 70 41.97 54.43 -4.00
N ASP A 71 42.73 54.13 -5.05
CA ASP A 71 44.13 53.72 -5.11
C ASP A 71 45.09 54.81 -4.56
N VAL A 72 45.87 54.46 -3.53
CA VAL A 72 47.02 55.25 -3.07
C VAL A 72 48.17 54.29 -2.76
N ALA A 73 49.10 54.15 -3.71
CA ALA A 73 50.35 53.43 -3.51
C ALA A 73 51.34 54.28 -2.67
N PRO A 74 51.91 53.74 -1.56
CA PRO A 74 52.90 54.47 -0.78
C PRO A 74 54.26 54.46 -1.47
N GLN A 75 54.77 55.66 -1.78
CA GLN A 75 56.12 55.86 -2.29
C GLN A 75 57.14 55.83 -1.13
N PHE A 76 58.11 54.92 -1.19
CA PHE A 76 59.24 54.86 -0.27
C PHE A 76 60.43 55.65 -0.83
N ILE A 77 60.90 56.65 -0.08
CA ILE A 77 62.14 57.39 -0.38
C ILE A 77 63.23 56.91 0.60
N PRO A 78 64.37 56.36 0.12
CA PRO A 78 65.45 55.91 1.00
C PRO A 78 66.25 57.12 1.53
N GLN A 79 66.18 57.34 2.84
CA GLN A 79 67.04 58.29 3.55
C GLN A 79 68.42 57.66 3.77
N VAL A 80 69.43 58.14 3.05
CA VAL A 80 70.85 57.81 3.25
C VAL A 80 71.44 58.82 4.25
N HIS A 81 71.83 58.35 5.44
CA HIS A 81 72.68 59.13 6.34
C HIS A 81 74.13 58.64 6.25
N ALA A 82 75.03 59.61 6.11
CA ALA A 82 76.47 59.46 5.92
C ALA A 82 77.18 58.87 7.16
N PRO A 83 78.37 58.25 7.01
CA PRO A 83 79.05 57.58 8.11
C PRO A 83 79.86 58.59 8.94
N ASP A 84 79.53 58.76 10.22
CA ASP A 84 80.38 59.53 11.13
C ASP A 84 81.61 58.73 11.57
N ALA A 85 82.77 59.36 11.35
CA ALA A 85 84.09 58.88 11.67
C ALA A 85 84.38 59.04 13.16
N ASN A 86 84.08 58.01 13.96
CA ASN A 86 84.68 57.85 15.29
C ASN A 86 84.87 56.36 15.59
N VAL A 87 85.96 55.80 15.05
CA VAL A 87 86.37 54.42 15.33
C VAL A 87 87.02 54.38 16.71
N VAL A 88 86.20 54.15 17.73
CA VAL A 88 86.70 53.64 19.02
C VAL A 88 87.06 52.18 18.83
N ARG A 89 88.31 51.83 19.10
CA ARG A 89 88.79 50.44 19.07
C ARG A 89 88.01 49.63 20.09
N ALA A 90 87.11 48.77 19.64
CA ALA A 90 86.42 47.81 20.50
C ALA A 90 87.45 46.89 21.19
N PRO A 91 87.28 46.55 22.48
CA PRO A 91 88.03 45.47 23.09
C PRO A 91 87.81 44.19 22.28
N GLN A 92 88.87 43.45 22.00
CA GLN A 92 88.76 42.12 21.40
C GLN A 92 87.88 41.26 22.32
N ALA A 93 86.77 40.75 21.78
CA ALA A 93 85.93 39.79 22.48
C ALA A 93 86.79 38.57 22.87
N PRO A 94 86.57 37.96 24.06
CA PRO A 94 87.27 36.73 24.39
C PRO A 94 86.95 35.69 23.33
N LEU A 95 87.95 34.86 22.99
CA LEU A 95 87.81 33.68 22.14
C LEU A 95 86.50 32.97 22.49
N ALA A 96 85.57 32.96 21.53
CA ALA A 96 84.31 32.27 21.68
C ALA A 96 84.62 30.81 22.03
N ASP A 97 84.13 30.37 23.19
CA ASP A 97 84.26 28.99 23.62
C ASP A 97 83.39 28.12 22.70
N ASP A 98 84.03 27.41 21.76
CA ASP A 98 83.42 26.48 20.81
C ASP A 98 82.57 25.40 21.51
N SER A 99 82.74 25.22 22.82
CA SER A 99 81.95 24.33 23.65
C SER A 99 80.45 24.62 23.58
N ASN A 100 80.04 25.88 23.41
CA ASN A 100 78.64 26.27 23.39
C ASN A 100 77.95 25.84 22.08
N VAL A 101 78.66 25.94 20.95
CA VAL A 101 78.16 25.53 19.62
C VAL A 101 77.99 24.01 19.54
N ILE A 102 78.93 23.24 20.12
CA ILE A 102 78.83 21.77 20.17
C ILE A 102 77.66 21.31 21.06
N ARG A 103 77.32 22.05 22.13
CA ARG A 103 76.13 21.76 22.97
C ARG A 103 74.81 22.11 22.28
N LEU A 104 74.79 23.12 21.41
CA LEU A 104 73.64 23.49 20.60
C LEU A 104 73.40 22.49 19.46
N GLU A 105 74.44 22.07 18.74
CA GLU A 105 74.32 21.05 17.67
C GLU A 105 73.82 19.70 18.18
N GLY A 106 74.32 19.24 19.33
CA GLY A 106 73.87 18.01 19.96
C GLY A 106 72.42 18.08 20.47
N ARG A 107 71.92 19.28 20.80
CA ARG A 107 70.53 19.49 21.23
C ARG A 107 69.58 19.60 20.04
N VAL A 108 69.98 20.26 18.95
CA VAL A 108 69.22 20.36 17.70
C VAL A 108 69.10 19.00 17.01
N LYS A 109 70.17 18.20 16.96
CA LYS A 109 70.08 16.81 16.45
C LYS A 109 69.09 15.96 17.24
N ARG A 110 69.06 16.09 18.57
CA ARG A 110 68.10 15.37 19.42
C ARG A 110 66.66 15.86 19.22
N TRP A 111 66.44 17.17 19.13
CA TRP A 111 65.11 17.73 18.84
C TRP A 111 64.61 17.33 17.45
N ARG A 112 65.49 17.27 16.46
CA ARG A 112 65.15 16.79 15.12
C ARG A 112 64.79 15.31 15.13
N ASN A 113 65.50 14.49 15.90
CA ASN A 113 65.17 13.07 16.07
C ASN A 113 63.83 12.85 16.81
N VAL A 114 63.50 13.71 17.78
CA VAL A 114 62.20 13.67 18.47
C VAL A 114 61.07 14.12 17.53
N ALA A 115 61.29 15.20 16.78
CA ALA A 115 60.32 15.68 15.79
C ALA A 115 60.08 14.65 14.68
N SER A 116 61.12 13.97 14.19
CA SER A 116 60.96 12.89 13.20
C SER A 116 60.27 11.66 13.79
N ALA A 117 60.52 11.32 15.06
CA ALA A 117 59.82 10.24 15.75
C ALA A 117 58.31 10.53 15.92
N ILE A 118 57.95 11.76 16.29
CA ILE A 118 56.55 12.19 16.40
C ILE A 118 55.87 12.19 15.01
N GLY A 119 56.57 12.67 13.98
CA GLY A 119 56.08 12.63 12.59
C GLY A 119 55.82 11.20 12.08
N ALA A 120 56.70 10.25 12.41
CA ALA A 120 56.51 8.84 12.05
C ALA A 120 55.30 8.22 12.77
N LEU A 121 55.07 8.56 14.05
CA LEU A 121 53.89 8.13 14.79
C LEU A 121 52.60 8.71 14.21
N ALA A 122 52.60 9.99 13.85
CA ALA A 122 51.45 10.64 13.22
C ALA A 122 51.12 10.03 11.85
N ALA A 123 52.15 9.74 11.04
CA ALA A 123 51.98 9.05 9.76
C ALA A 123 51.42 7.62 9.95
N ALA A 124 51.90 6.87 10.95
CA ALA A 124 51.39 5.55 11.27
C ALA A 124 49.92 5.60 11.77
N LEU A 125 49.56 6.60 12.55
CA LEU A 125 48.17 6.84 12.99
C LEU A 125 47.26 7.20 11.82
N LEU A 126 47.72 8.03 10.89
CA LEU A 126 46.95 8.37 9.69
C LEU A 126 46.77 7.14 8.79
N VAL A 127 47.81 6.34 8.58
CA VAL A 127 47.71 5.08 7.80
C VAL A 127 46.73 4.11 8.47
N THR A 128 46.83 3.91 9.79
CA THR A 128 45.90 3.01 10.51
C THR A 128 44.46 3.52 10.49
N LEU A 129 44.24 4.83 10.64
CA LEU A 129 42.92 5.43 10.54
C LEU A 129 42.36 5.35 9.12
N SER A 130 43.19 5.58 8.10
CA SER A 130 42.81 5.39 6.70
C SER A 130 42.47 3.93 6.40
N LEU A 131 43.23 2.96 6.91
CA LEU A 131 42.91 1.54 6.77
C LEU A 131 41.58 1.18 7.46
N GLN A 132 41.30 1.76 8.64
CA GLN A 132 40.01 1.56 9.33
C GLN A 132 38.81 2.07 8.51
N ILE A 133 38.96 3.18 7.78
CA ILE A 133 37.87 3.79 7.00
C ILE A 133 37.69 3.09 5.64
N PHE A 134 38.78 2.76 4.95
CA PHE A 134 38.73 2.31 3.56
C PHE A 134 38.86 0.78 3.39
N GLN A 135 39.56 0.07 4.28
CA GLN A 135 39.77 -1.38 4.19
C GLN A 135 39.75 -2.07 5.57
N PRO A 136 38.58 -2.15 6.23
CA PRO A 136 38.44 -2.71 7.57
C PRO A 136 38.79 -4.21 7.66
N GLU A 137 38.82 -4.93 6.53
CA GLU A 137 39.16 -6.37 6.47
C GLU A 137 40.67 -6.66 6.51
N ALA A 138 41.53 -5.67 6.27
CA ALA A 138 42.99 -5.83 6.30
C ALA A 138 43.59 -5.82 7.73
N LEU A 139 42.78 -5.60 8.77
CA LEU A 139 43.22 -5.53 10.17
C LEU A 139 43.24 -6.93 10.84
N PRO A 140 44.28 -7.26 11.63
CA PRO A 140 44.30 -8.44 12.48
C PRO A 140 43.16 -8.37 13.51
N GLY A 141 42.53 -9.52 13.78
CA GLY A 141 41.19 -9.62 14.38
C GLY A 141 40.91 -8.84 15.67
N ALA A 142 41.94 -8.44 16.43
CA ALA A 142 41.81 -7.68 17.68
C ALA A 142 41.40 -6.20 17.51
N LEU A 143 41.56 -5.62 16.31
CA LEU A 143 41.19 -4.23 16.01
C LEU A 143 39.94 -4.10 15.13
N ARG A 144 39.26 -5.22 14.87
CA ARG A 144 38.02 -5.22 14.09
C ARG A 144 36.87 -4.72 14.99
N PRO A 145 36.09 -3.72 14.55
CA PRO A 145 34.83 -3.37 15.23
C PRO A 145 33.93 -4.60 15.24
N ALA A 146 33.44 -5.01 16.41
CA ALA A 146 32.56 -6.16 16.52
C ALA A 146 31.30 -5.94 15.66
N PRO A 147 30.92 -6.88 14.78
CA PRO A 147 29.71 -6.76 14.00
C PRO A 147 28.50 -6.69 14.94
N ARG A 148 27.82 -5.54 14.97
CA ARG A 148 26.54 -5.40 15.66
C ARG A 148 25.50 -6.14 14.83
N ILE A 149 25.20 -7.37 15.22
CA ILE A 149 24.04 -8.10 14.70
C ILE A 149 22.80 -7.35 15.19
N GLN A 150 22.32 -6.40 14.38
CA GLN A 150 20.97 -5.91 14.53
C GLN A 150 20.08 -7.02 14.00
N THR A 151 19.58 -7.86 14.90
CA THR A 151 18.46 -8.73 14.59
C THR A 151 17.29 -7.82 14.23
N VAL A 152 17.15 -7.54 12.94
CA VAL A 152 15.91 -7.00 12.39
C VAL A 152 14.89 -8.06 12.72
N GLU A 153 14.04 -7.78 13.72
CA GLU A 153 12.87 -8.57 13.98
C GLU A 153 11.98 -8.43 12.75
N VAL A 154 12.21 -9.32 11.78
CA VAL A 154 11.32 -9.48 10.63
C VAL A 154 10.04 -10.01 11.22
N LYS A 155 9.12 -9.07 11.50
CA LYS A 155 7.74 -9.35 11.83
C LYS A 155 7.21 -10.17 10.67
N THR A 156 7.27 -11.49 10.83
CA THR A 156 6.76 -12.44 9.85
C THR A 156 5.32 -12.02 9.58
N PRO A 157 4.91 -11.84 8.31
CA PRO A 157 3.52 -11.59 7.99
C PRO A 157 2.70 -12.62 8.74
N ALA A 158 1.68 -12.17 9.47
CA ALA A 158 0.76 -13.05 10.18
C ALA A 158 0.42 -14.22 9.24
N ALA A 159 0.61 -15.46 9.73
CA ALA A 159 0.22 -16.65 8.99
C ALA A 159 -1.15 -16.40 8.33
N PRO A 160 -1.36 -16.76 7.05
CA PRO A 160 -2.65 -16.55 6.41
C PRO A 160 -3.70 -17.11 7.35
N LEU A 161 -4.61 -16.25 7.83
CA LEU A 161 -5.83 -16.71 8.51
C LEU A 161 -6.35 -17.84 7.63
N ALA A 162 -6.38 -19.06 8.15
CA ALA A 162 -6.73 -20.25 7.39
C ALA A 162 -7.92 -19.91 6.49
N ALA A 163 -7.76 -20.03 5.17
CA ALA A 163 -8.76 -19.57 4.22
C ALA A 163 -10.11 -20.19 4.62
N SER A 164 -11.07 -19.33 4.96
CA SER A 164 -12.39 -19.76 5.39
C SER A 164 -13.16 -20.29 4.19
N ALA A 165 -13.98 -21.32 4.42
CA ALA A 165 -14.85 -21.84 3.37
C ALA A 165 -15.72 -20.68 2.82
N GLN A 166 -15.92 -20.64 1.50
CA GLN A 166 -16.82 -19.67 0.87
C GLN A 166 -17.96 -20.40 0.20
N TYR A 167 -19.13 -19.80 0.31
CA TYR A 167 -20.35 -20.41 -0.18
C TYR A 167 -21.14 -19.42 -1.02
N VAL A 168 -21.80 -19.93 -2.06
CA VAL A 168 -22.63 -19.15 -2.97
C VAL A 168 -23.95 -19.87 -3.24
N ALA A 169 -25.05 -19.14 -3.25
CA ALA A 169 -26.35 -19.62 -3.70
C ALA A 169 -26.86 -18.72 -4.82
N LEU A 170 -27.30 -19.34 -5.92
CA LEU A 170 -28.01 -18.65 -7.00
C LEU A 170 -29.50 -18.80 -6.74
N LEU A 171 -30.20 -17.69 -6.48
CA LEU A 171 -31.63 -17.70 -6.21
C LEU A 171 -32.37 -17.45 -7.53
N GLN A 172 -33.00 -18.50 -8.05
CA GLN A 172 -33.64 -18.52 -9.37
C GLN A 172 -35.16 -18.69 -9.21
N GLY A 173 -35.90 -18.16 -10.18
CA GLY A 173 -37.34 -18.35 -10.28
C GLY A 173 -37.69 -19.49 -11.22
N GLN A 174 -38.98 -19.80 -11.36
CA GLN A 174 -39.49 -20.84 -12.27
C GLN A 174 -39.02 -20.68 -13.73
N GLY A 175 -38.73 -19.46 -14.19
CA GLY A 175 -38.22 -19.20 -15.54
C GLY A 175 -36.71 -19.41 -15.73
N GLY A 176 -35.99 -19.92 -14.73
CA GLY A 176 -34.56 -20.28 -14.84
C GLY A 176 -33.56 -19.12 -14.77
N GLY A 177 -34.00 -17.86 -14.82
CA GLY A 177 -33.11 -16.69 -14.68
C GLY A 177 -32.68 -16.42 -13.22
N PRO A 178 -31.41 -16.04 -12.97
CA PRO A 178 -30.96 -15.64 -11.63
C PRO A 178 -31.51 -14.27 -11.25
N ALA A 179 -32.25 -14.23 -10.15
CA ALA A 179 -32.78 -13.00 -9.57
C ALA A 179 -31.80 -12.39 -8.55
N PHE A 180 -31.19 -13.26 -7.74
CA PHE A 180 -30.23 -12.86 -6.71
C PHE A 180 -29.05 -13.84 -6.63
N ILE A 181 -27.89 -13.32 -6.24
CA ILE A 181 -26.72 -14.12 -5.85
C ILE A 181 -26.51 -13.88 -4.36
N MET A 182 -26.47 -14.93 -3.56
CA MET A 182 -26.12 -14.82 -2.15
C MET A 182 -24.74 -15.44 -1.91
N THR A 183 -23.87 -14.74 -1.19
CA THR A 183 -22.59 -15.28 -0.72
C THR A 183 -22.60 -15.38 0.79
N ILE A 184 -21.92 -16.39 1.34
CA ILE A 184 -21.72 -16.57 2.79
C ILE A 184 -20.25 -16.87 3.07
N ASP A 185 -19.67 -16.10 3.99
CA ASP A 185 -18.36 -16.40 4.55
C ASP A 185 -18.49 -17.51 5.60
N GLY A 186 -17.77 -18.62 5.44
CA GLY A 186 -17.90 -19.80 6.29
C GLY A 186 -17.37 -19.63 7.71
N ALA A 187 -16.48 -18.66 7.96
CA ALA A 187 -15.95 -18.41 9.30
C ALA A 187 -16.90 -17.55 10.15
N THR A 188 -17.39 -16.46 9.58
CA THR A 188 -18.23 -15.47 10.26
C THR A 188 -19.72 -15.75 10.08
N ARG A 189 -20.10 -16.54 9.07
CA ARG A 189 -21.48 -16.71 8.60
C ARG A 189 -22.14 -15.37 8.27
N ASN A 190 -21.35 -14.40 7.82
CA ASN A 190 -21.90 -13.18 7.25
C ASN A 190 -22.37 -13.47 5.83
N PHE A 191 -23.59 -13.05 5.50
CA PHE A 191 -24.10 -13.18 4.15
C PHE A 191 -24.20 -11.84 3.44
N THR A 192 -24.04 -11.86 2.13
CA THR A 192 -24.32 -10.75 1.23
C THR A 192 -25.23 -11.23 0.12
N VAL A 193 -26.33 -10.52 -0.14
CA VAL A 193 -27.20 -10.74 -1.28
C VAL A 193 -26.96 -9.64 -2.29
N ARG A 194 -26.69 -10.03 -3.54
CA ARG A 194 -26.66 -9.16 -4.70
C ARG A 194 -27.91 -9.37 -5.54
N LYS A 195 -28.60 -8.29 -5.88
CA LYS A 195 -29.70 -8.26 -6.85
C LYS A 195 -29.13 -8.25 -8.27
N VAL A 196 -29.66 -9.10 -9.14
CA VAL A 196 -29.18 -9.25 -10.53
C VAL A 196 -30.26 -8.89 -11.54
N GLY A 197 -31.48 -9.40 -11.34
CA GLY A 197 -32.58 -9.21 -12.30
C GLY A 197 -33.96 -9.05 -11.67
N ALA A 198 -34.06 -8.97 -10.35
CA ALA A 198 -35.34 -8.84 -9.65
C ALA A 198 -35.65 -7.38 -9.28
N THR A 199 -36.74 -6.86 -9.83
CA THR A 199 -37.25 -5.52 -9.49
C THR A 199 -38.43 -5.66 -8.53
N PRO A 200 -38.40 -5.01 -7.35
CA PRO A 200 -39.53 -5.04 -6.43
C PRO A 200 -40.69 -4.23 -7.00
N GLU A 201 -41.91 -4.73 -6.84
CA GLU A 201 -43.12 -4.00 -7.17
C GLU A 201 -43.30 -2.77 -6.25
N PRO A 202 -43.96 -1.69 -6.73
CA PRO A 202 -44.24 -0.53 -5.90
C PRO A 202 -45.00 -0.90 -4.61
N GLY A 203 -44.50 -0.44 -3.46
CA GLY A 203 -45.10 -0.76 -2.15
C GLY A 203 -44.90 -2.20 -1.68
N LYS A 204 -44.05 -2.98 -2.35
CA LYS A 204 -43.63 -4.32 -1.93
C LYS A 204 -42.14 -4.35 -1.59
N SER A 205 -41.75 -5.41 -0.88
CA SER A 205 -40.35 -5.62 -0.50
C SER A 205 -40.01 -7.09 -0.68
N PHE A 206 -38.80 -7.38 -1.15
CA PHE A 206 -38.30 -8.74 -1.14
C PHE A 206 -37.75 -9.07 0.24
N GLU A 207 -38.09 -10.24 0.77
CA GLU A 207 -37.54 -10.73 2.03
C GLU A 207 -36.85 -12.07 1.83
N LEU A 208 -35.67 -12.21 2.42
CA LEU A 208 -34.89 -13.45 2.39
C LEU A 208 -35.25 -14.33 3.58
N TRP A 209 -35.37 -15.63 3.33
CA TRP A 209 -35.72 -16.64 4.32
C TRP A 209 -34.73 -17.78 4.34
N LEU A 210 -34.41 -18.25 5.54
CA LEU A 210 -33.70 -19.50 5.81
C LEU A 210 -34.73 -20.61 6.04
N ILE A 211 -34.68 -21.66 5.21
CA ILE A 211 -35.57 -22.81 5.26
C ILE A 211 -34.76 -24.08 5.47
N SER A 212 -34.98 -24.75 6.60
CA SER A 212 -34.38 -26.05 6.90
C SER A 212 -35.40 -26.92 7.62
N ASP A 213 -35.29 -28.22 7.41
CA ASP A 213 -35.94 -29.30 8.15
C ASP A 213 -35.60 -29.31 9.65
N LYS A 214 -34.42 -28.80 10.04
CA LYS A 214 -34.00 -28.61 11.43
C LYS A 214 -34.68 -27.42 12.12
N LEU A 215 -35.45 -26.61 11.38
CA LEU A 215 -36.18 -25.46 11.91
C LEU A 215 -37.70 -25.71 11.85
N PRO A 216 -38.46 -25.33 12.89
CA PRO A 216 -39.91 -25.57 12.92
C PRO A 216 -40.69 -24.76 11.88
N ARG A 217 -40.11 -23.63 11.42
CA ARG A 217 -40.69 -22.72 10.43
C ARG A 217 -39.58 -21.89 9.76
N PRO A 218 -39.85 -21.26 8.60
CA PRO A 218 -38.93 -20.31 7.97
C PRO A 218 -38.47 -19.23 8.94
N ARG A 219 -37.20 -18.86 8.83
CA ARG A 219 -36.63 -17.76 9.59
C ARG A 219 -36.29 -16.62 8.64
N SER A 220 -36.86 -15.45 8.91
CA SER A 220 -36.52 -14.25 8.16
C SER A 220 -35.04 -13.91 8.40
N LEU A 221 -34.34 -13.65 7.30
CA LEU A 221 -33.02 -13.03 7.25
C LEU A 221 -33.11 -11.54 6.91
N GLY A 222 -34.33 -11.01 6.81
CA GLY A 222 -34.64 -9.61 6.61
C GLY A 222 -34.89 -9.21 5.16
N VAL A 223 -35.39 -7.98 5.03
CA VAL A 223 -35.68 -7.35 3.74
C VAL A 223 -34.40 -7.09 2.96
N ILE A 224 -34.43 -7.47 1.67
CA ILE A 224 -33.43 -7.12 0.67
C ILE A 224 -33.68 -5.68 0.24
N GLY A 225 -32.67 -4.83 0.40
CA GLY A 225 -32.76 -3.41 0.14
C GLY A 225 -33.05 -3.06 -1.33
N ALA A 226 -33.37 -1.79 -1.58
CA ALA A 226 -33.61 -1.29 -2.93
C ALA A 226 -32.33 -1.28 -3.80
N GLY A 227 -31.16 -1.09 -3.19
CA GLY A 227 -29.88 -1.13 -3.88
C GLY A 227 -29.46 -2.52 -4.36
N ASP A 228 -28.26 -2.60 -4.92
CA ASP A 228 -27.73 -3.82 -5.52
C ASP A 228 -27.28 -4.85 -4.48
N PHE A 229 -26.85 -4.40 -3.29
CA PHE A 229 -26.29 -5.27 -2.26
C PHE A 229 -27.02 -5.12 -0.93
N THR A 230 -27.17 -6.22 -0.19
CA THR A 230 -27.65 -6.26 1.19
C THR A 230 -26.81 -7.26 1.98
N ALA A 231 -26.10 -6.80 3.00
CA ALA A 231 -25.27 -7.66 3.84
C ALA A 231 -25.72 -7.60 5.30
N ARG A 232 -25.81 -8.75 5.98
CA ARG A 232 -26.21 -8.84 7.39
C ARG A 232 -25.53 -10.00 8.13
N PRO A 233 -25.18 -9.84 9.42
CA PRO A 233 -24.56 -10.88 10.24
C PRO A 233 -25.59 -11.78 10.96
N LEU A 234 -26.70 -12.17 10.31
CA LEU A 234 -27.79 -12.89 11.01
C LEU A 234 -27.57 -14.41 11.07
N LEU A 235 -26.79 -14.98 10.16
CA LEU A 235 -26.57 -16.42 10.11
C LEU A 235 -25.57 -16.92 11.17
N ALA A 236 -24.84 -16.01 11.82
CA ALA A 236 -23.89 -16.35 12.89
C ALA A 236 -24.55 -17.09 14.08
N SER A 237 -25.85 -16.85 14.30
CA SER A 237 -26.66 -17.46 15.37
C SER A 237 -27.16 -18.88 15.07
N TYR A 238 -26.93 -19.39 13.86
CA TYR A 238 -27.32 -20.75 13.47
C TYR A 238 -26.08 -21.65 13.36
N ASP A 239 -26.28 -22.94 13.60
CA ASP A 239 -25.26 -23.95 13.37
C ASP A 239 -24.88 -24.03 11.89
N ALA A 240 -23.60 -24.31 11.62
CA ALA A 240 -23.08 -24.41 10.26
C ALA A 240 -23.84 -25.45 9.41
N GLU A 241 -24.24 -26.57 10.01
CA GLU A 241 -25.03 -27.60 9.31
C GLU A 241 -26.41 -27.09 8.87
N VAL A 242 -27.05 -26.24 9.66
CA VAL A 242 -28.35 -25.65 9.32
C VAL A 242 -28.19 -24.66 8.16
N VAL A 243 -27.15 -23.83 8.22
CA VAL A 243 -26.83 -22.84 7.17
C VAL A 243 -26.51 -23.54 5.85
N ASN A 244 -25.61 -24.52 5.89
CA ASN A 244 -25.13 -25.19 4.68
C ASN A 244 -26.18 -26.12 4.05
N GLY A 245 -27.03 -26.75 4.87
CA GLY A 245 -28.11 -27.64 4.42
C GLY A 245 -29.41 -26.93 4.05
N ALA A 246 -29.53 -25.63 4.31
CA ALA A 246 -30.76 -24.89 4.08
C ALA A 246 -31.06 -24.63 2.60
N THR A 247 -32.34 -24.43 2.33
CA THR A 247 -32.81 -23.74 1.14
C THR A 247 -33.00 -22.27 1.49
N TYR A 248 -32.47 -21.40 0.65
CA TYR A 248 -32.68 -19.96 0.75
C TYR A 248 -33.79 -19.56 -0.21
N ALA A 249 -34.73 -18.77 0.28
CA ALA A 249 -35.93 -18.41 -0.47
C ALA A 249 -36.19 -16.91 -0.36
N VAL A 250 -36.71 -16.32 -1.43
CA VAL A 250 -37.15 -14.92 -1.47
C VAL A 250 -38.64 -14.88 -1.75
N THR A 251 -39.36 -14.10 -0.95
CA THR A 251 -40.81 -13.87 -1.09
C THR A 251 -41.08 -12.40 -1.39
N VAL A 252 -42.27 -12.12 -1.94
CA VAL A 252 -42.78 -10.76 -2.10
C VAL A 252 -43.63 -10.44 -0.88
N GLU A 253 -43.19 -9.48 -0.08
CA GLU A 253 -43.82 -9.08 1.17
C GLU A 253 -44.41 -7.65 1.05
N PRO A 254 -45.29 -7.25 1.98
CA PRO A 254 -45.68 -5.84 2.13
C PRO A 254 -44.46 -4.92 2.30
N ALA A 255 -44.65 -3.61 2.12
CA ALA A 255 -43.62 -2.62 2.37
C ALA A 255 -43.01 -2.81 3.77
N GLY A 256 -41.68 -2.99 3.84
CA GLY A 256 -40.97 -3.24 5.09
C GLY A 256 -40.84 -4.71 5.50
N GLY A 257 -41.40 -5.64 4.72
CA GLY A 257 -41.29 -7.09 4.94
C GLY A 257 -42.49 -7.70 5.64
N SER A 258 -42.32 -8.94 6.11
CA SER A 258 -43.31 -9.70 6.84
C SER A 258 -43.65 -9.04 8.18
N PRO A 259 -44.93 -8.71 8.43
CA PRO A 259 -45.34 -8.06 9.69
C PRO A 259 -45.17 -8.95 10.94
N ASN A 260 -45.16 -10.27 10.78
CA ASN A 260 -45.19 -11.23 11.89
C ASN A 260 -44.03 -12.24 11.86
N GLY A 261 -43.04 -12.02 10.98
CA GLY A 261 -41.91 -12.93 10.80
C GLY A 261 -42.31 -14.29 10.22
N GLN A 262 -43.41 -14.35 9.46
CA GLN A 262 -43.82 -15.48 8.63
C GLN A 262 -44.02 -15.02 7.19
N PRO A 263 -43.63 -15.81 6.18
CA PRO A 263 -43.87 -15.44 4.78
C PRO A 263 -45.34 -15.10 4.53
N THR A 264 -45.63 -13.95 3.92
CA THR A 264 -47.00 -13.61 3.52
C THR A 264 -47.36 -14.16 2.13
N SER A 265 -46.35 -14.52 1.34
CA SER A 265 -46.50 -15.13 0.01
C SER A 265 -45.64 -16.38 -0.16
N ALA A 266 -45.89 -17.13 -1.24
CA ALA A 266 -45.03 -18.23 -1.63
C ALA A 266 -43.67 -17.71 -2.12
N PRO A 267 -42.57 -18.48 -1.97
CA PRO A 267 -41.29 -18.13 -2.56
C PRO A 267 -41.40 -17.95 -4.07
N VAL A 268 -40.87 -16.82 -4.56
CA VAL A 268 -40.75 -16.52 -5.99
C VAL A 268 -39.37 -16.85 -6.53
N PHE A 269 -38.36 -16.86 -5.66
CA PHE A 269 -37.01 -17.28 -5.98
C PHE A 269 -36.48 -18.20 -4.89
N SER A 270 -35.72 -19.22 -5.26
CA SER A 270 -35.06 -20.08 -4.28
C SER A 270 -33.77 -20.68 -4.81
N GLY A 271 -32.93 -21.17 -3.91
CA GLY A 271 -31.68 -21.83 -4.25
C GLY A 271 -31.02 -22.47 -3.03
N LYS A 272 -30.08 -23.36 -3.30
CA LYS A 272 -29.24 -24.00 -2.29
C LYS A 272 -27.84 -23.43 -2.32
N LEU A 273 -27.18 -23.58 -1.18
CA LEU A 273 -25.81 -23.15 -1.02
C LEU A 273 -24.85 -24.15 -1.68
N ILE A 274 -23.86 -23.63 -2.37
CA ILE A 274 -22.78 -24.38 -3.02
C ILE A 274 -21.47 -23.89 -2.44
N GLU A 275 -20.63 -24.82 -2.00
CA GLU A 275 -19.26 -24.50 -1.56
C GLU A 275 -18.39 -24.19 -2.78
N THR A 276 -17.82 -22.98 -2.81
CA THR A 276 -16.97 -22.51 -3.91
C THR A 276 -15.49 -22.47 -3.54
N VAL A 277 -15.18 -22.37 -2.25
CA VAL A 277 -13.82 -22.46 -1.73
C VAL A 277 -13.84 -23.36 -0.49
N PRO A 278 -13.10 -24.48 -0.47
CA PRO A 278 -12.99 -25.32 0.71
C PRO A 278 -12.12 -24.66 1.79
N PRO A 279 -12.34 -24.96 3.08
CA PRO A 279 -11.51 -24.43 4.14
C PRO A 279 -10.09 -24.97 4.02
N ALA A 280 -9.08 -24.12 4.25
CA ALA A 280 -7.69 -24.57 4.23
C ALA A 280 -7.44 -25.63 5.32
N PRO A 281 -6.72 -26.72 5.01
CA PRO A 281 -6.35 -27.70 6.03
C PRO A 281 -5.49 -27.01 7.10
N ALA A 282 -5.80 -27.28 8.38
CA ALA A 282 -5.01 -26.77 9.49
C ALA A 282 -3.55 -27.27 9.34
N GLN A 283 -2.61 -26.34 9.14
CA GLN A 283 -1.18 -26.68 9.21
C GLN A 283 -0.88 -27.07 10.67
N LYS A 284 -0.43 -28.32 10.83
CA LYS A 284 -0.17 -28.94 12.13
C LYS A 284 1.28 -28.73 12.56
#